data_AF-A0A765BYH2-F1
#
_entry.id   AF-A0A765BYH2-F1
#
_cell.length_a   1.000
_cell.length_b   1.000
_cell.length_c   1.000
_cell.angle_alpha   90.00
_cell.angle_beta   90.00
_cell.angle_gamma   90.00
#
_symmetry.space_group_name_H-M   'P 1'
#
loop_
_entity.id
_entity.type
_entity.pdbx_description
1 polymer ?
#
loop_
_entity_poly.entity_id
_entity_poly.type
_entity_poly.pdbx_seq_one_letter_code
_entity_poly.pdbx_strand_id
1 'polypeptide(L)'
;MLITLELLLCDDLRRSLFTVGSMTVERKPALESAVSDYAGLYATTPLGVWVRPYKGRNWLTQSVPSRPFFDFLSGWRHVPDVPRFLDAHYHFVQPSPGAMPEARVNVWIGWPDGADPVAVGSAPPKDDYTALVA
;
A
#
# COMPACT_ATOMS: atom_id res chain seq x y z
N MET A 1 -3.24 -5.86 -10.59
CA MET A 1 -3.19 -5.03 -9.35
C MET A 1 -4.25 -5.42 -8.29
N LEU A 2 -3.89 -5.36 -7.00
CA LEU A 2 -4.77 -5.51 -5.83
C LEU A 2 -4.77 -4.20 -5.03
N ILE A 3 -5.95 -3.66 -4.71
CA ILE A 3 -6.14 -2.56 -3.76
C ILE A 3 -6.64 -3.15 -2.45
N THR A 4 -6.15 -2.65 -1.34
CA THR A 4 -6.55 -3.18 -0.04
C THR A 4 -6.49 -2.05 0.98
N LEU A 5 -7.46 -2.06 1.89
CA LEU A 5 -7.69 -1.05 2.91
C LEU A 5 -7.19 -1.60 4.22
N GLU A 6 -6.35 -0.84 4.91
CA GLU A 6 -5.73 -1.30 6.13
C GLU A 6 -5.90 -0.33 7.28
N LEU A 7 -5.89 -0.85 8.49
CA LEU A 7 -5.77 -0.08 9.71
C LEU A 7 -4.38 -0.32 10.27
N LEU A 8 -3.70 0.77 10.59
CA LEU A 8 -2.48 0.72 11.37
C LEU A 8 -2.85 0.72 12.85
N LEU A 9 -2.40 -0.31 13.57
CA LEU A 9 -2.73 -0.49 14.98
C LEU A 9 -1.65 0.07 15.92
N CYS A 10 -0.45 0.37 15.41
CA CYS A 10 0.69 0.91 16.17
C CYS A 10 1.63 1.70 15.23
N ASP A 11 2.60 2.43 15.76
CA ASP A 11 3.55 3.20 14.94
C ASP A 11 4.45 2.36 14.01
N ASP A 12 4.58 1.05 14.25
CA ASP A 12 5.30 0.13 13.34
C ASP A 12 4.41 -0.31 12.17
N LEU A 13 4.52 0.45 11.09
CA LEU A 13 3.86 0.17 9.82
C LEU A 13 4.19 -1.20 9.21
N ARG A 14 5.32 -1.84 9.54
CA ARG A 14 5.67 -3.15 8.98
C ARG A 14 4.98 -4.31 9.70
N ARG A 15 4.57 -4.10 10.96
CA ARG A 15 4.12 -5.19 11.84
C ARG A 15 2.67 -5.09 12.28
N SER A 16 2.04 -3.92 12.15
CA SER A 16 0.74 -3.66 12.79
C SER A 16 -0.39 -3.30 11.82
N LEU A 17 -0.31 -3.77 10.56
CA LEU A 17 -1.33 -3.50 9.54
C LEU A 17 -2.41 -4.60 9.50
N PHE A 18 -3.64 -4.21 9.78
CA PHE A 18 -4.82 -5.06 9.71
C PHE A 18 -5.65 -4.73 8.46
N THR A 19 -5.80 -5.68 7.55
CA THR A 19 -6.63 -5.52 6.36
C THR A 19 -8.12 -5.58 6.69
N VAL A 20 -8.86 -4.50 6.44
CA VAL A 20 -10.33 -4.42 6.63
C VAL A 20 -11.12 -4.52 5.33
N GLY A 21 -10.47 -4.34 4.18
CA GLY A 21 -11.12 -4.42 2.87
C GLY A 21 -10.11 -4.72 1.76
N SER A 22 -10.56 -5.34 0.68
CA SER A 22 -9.72 -5.56 -0.50
C SER A 22 -10.56 -5.60 -1.77
N MET A 23 -10.01 -5.08 -2.86
CA MET A 23 -10.62 -5.07 -4.19
C MET A 23 -9.55 -5.35 -5.24
N THR A 24 -9.79 -6.32 -6.12
CA THR A 24 -8.93 -6.58 -7.26
C THR A 24 -9.28 -5.66 -8.42
N VAL A 25 -8.25 -5.14 -9.08
CA VAL A 25 -8.37 -4.28 -10.27
C VAL A 25 -8.10 -5.09 -11.56
N GLU A 26 -8.06 -6.42 -11.44
CA GLU A 26 -7.84 -7.31 -12.58
C GLU A 26 -8.79 -7.00 -13.73
N ARG A 27 -8.24 -7.00 -14.96
CA ARG A 27 -8.96 -6.74 -16.22
C ARG A 27 -9.53 -5.32 -16.36
N LYS A 28 -9.05 -4.35 -15.57
CA LYS A 28 -9.45 -2.93 -15.64
C LYS A 28 -8.24 -2.04 -15.93
N PRO A 29 -7.66 -2.09 -17.15
CA PRO A 29 -6.35 -1.50 -17.44
C PRO A 29 -6.29 0.02 -17.24
N ALA A 30 -7.38 0.75 -17.52
CA ALA A 30 -7.44 2.19 -17.31
C ALA A 30 -7.36 2.55 -15.81
N LEU A 31 -8.09 1.82 -14.96
CA LEU A 31 -8.07 2.03 -13.51
C LEU A 31 -6.72 1.59 -12.92
N GLU A 32 -6.16 0.49 -13.42
CA GLU A 32 -4.83 0.01 -13.02
C GLU A 32 -3.73 1.04 -13.34
N SER A 33 -3.74 1.63 -14.55
CA SER A 33 -2.80 2.70 -14.92
C SER A 33 -2.97 3.91 -14.00
N ALA A 34 -4.21 4.38 -13.83
CA ALA A 34 -4.46 5.59 -13.04
C ALA A 34 -4.10 5.42 -11.55
N VAL A 35 -4.33 4.24 -10.98
CA VAL A 35 -3.91 3.94 -9.60
C VAL A 35 -2.39 3.88 -9.51
N SER A 36 -1.70 3.33 -10.52
CA SER A 36 -0.24 3.30 -10.58
C SER A 36 0.35 4.71 -10.66
N ASP A 37 -0.21 5.58 -11.51
CA ASP A 37 0.21 6.97 -11.66
C ASP A 37 -0.02 7.75 -10.36
N TYR A 38 -1.19 7.59 -9.75
CA TYR A 38 -1.51 8.20 -8.46
C TYR A 38 -0.49 7.78 -7.39
N ALA A 39 -0.16 6.50 -7.33
CA ALA A 39 0.81 5.99 -6.39
C ALA A 39 2.22 6.51 -6.60
N GLY A 40 2.66 6.59 -7.86
CA GLY A 40 3.97 7.15 -8.21
C GLY A 40 4.16 8.58 -7.71
N LEU A 41 3.06 9.35 -7.64
CA LEU A 41 3.08 10.74 -7.18
C LEU A 41 2.91 10.90 -5.68
N TYR A 42 2.06 10.08 -5.06
CA TYR A 42 1.58 10.33 -3.69
C TYR A 42 1.97 9.25 -2.68
N ALA A 43 2.79 8.26 -3.05
CA ALA A 43 3.22 7.24 -2.11
C ALA A 43 4.02 7.82 -0.94
N THR A 44 3.62 7.46 0.28
CA THR A 44 4.30 7.82 1.54
C THR A 44 5.39 6.83 1.93
N THR A 45 5.51 5.72 1.20
CA THR A 45 6.57 4.73 1.36
C THR A 45 7.36 4.59 0.06
N PRO A 46 8.70 4.45 0.12
CA PRO A 46 9.49 4.28 -1.10
C PRO A 46 9.09 3.01 -1.87
N LEU A 47 9.12 3.10 -3.21
CA LEU A 47 8.84 1.98 -4.10
C LEU A 47 9.87 0.86 -3.89
N GLY A 48 9.44 -0.41 -3.90
CA GLY A 48 10.32 -1.57 -3.78
C GLY A 48 10.78 -1.92 -2.36
N VAL A 49 10.52 -1.08 -1.36
CA VAL A 49 11.09 -1.26 0.00
C VAL A 49 10.24 -2.20 0.89
N TRP A 50 8.99 -2.50 0.48
CA TRP A 50 8.03 -3.20 1.32
C TRP A 50 7.41 -4.37 0.58
N VAL A 51 7.82 -5.58 0.96
CA VAL A 51 7.21 -6.84 0.53
C VAL A 51 6.36 -7.38 1.67
N ARG A 52 5.09 -7.73 1.40
CA ARG A 52 4.18 -8.28 2.41
C ARG A 52 3.47 -9.56 1.95
N PRO A 53 3.37 -10.58 2.81
CA PRO A 53 2.59 -11.77 2.51
C PRO A 53 1.10 -11.47 2.66
N TYR A 54 0.32 -11.76 1.62
CA TYR A 54 -1.14 -11.67 1.63
C TYR A 54 -1.75 -12.75 0.73
N LYS A 55 -2.71 -13.52 1.27
CA LYS A 55 -3.38 -14.66 0.60
C LYS A 55 -2.40 -15.65 -0.07
N GLY A 56 -1.33 -16.01 0.65
CA GLY A 56 -0.34 -16.98 0.17
C GLY A 56 0.62 -16.46 -0.91
N ARG A 57 0.66 -15.14 -1.16
CA ARG A 57 1.58 -14.51 -2.11
C ARG A 57 2.30 -13.33 -1.46
N ASN A 58 3.52 -13.05 -1.93
CA ASN A 58 4.25 -11.85 -1.54
C ASN A 58 3.92 -10.71 -2.50
N TRP A 59 3.59 -9.56 -1.94
CA TRP A 59 3.20 -8.37 -2.70
C TRP A 59 4.20 -7.25 -2.42
N LEU A 60 4.67 -6.59 -3.48
CA LEU A 60 5.24 -5.26 -3.33
C LEU A 60 4.12 -4.32 -2.90
N THR A 61 4.44 -3.45 -1.95
CA THR A 61 3.47 -2.55 -1.35
C THR A 61 4.02 -1.13 -1.36
N GLN A 62 3.14 -0.21 -1.70
CA GLN A 62 3.32 1.20 -1.41
C GLN A 62 2.12 1.64 -0.59
N SER A 63 2.25 2.72 0.17
CA SER A 63 1.14 3.31 0.92
C SER A 63 0.88 4.71 0.38
N VAL A 64 -0.37 5.13 0.31
CA VAL A 64 -0.76 6.49 -0.09
C VAL A 64 -1.73 7.06 0.95
N PRO A 65 -1.93 8.39 0.99
CA PRO A 65 -2.91 9.00 1.86
C PRO A 65 -4.34 8.54 1.54
N SER A 66 -5.02 8.14 2.59
CA SER A 66 -6.28 7.42 2.58
C SER A 66 -7.46 8.14 1.98
N ARG A 67 -7.81 9.28 2.57
CA ARG A 67 -8.95 10.08 2.16
C ARG A 67 -8.75 10.65 0.75
N PRO A 68 -7.59 11.26 0.42
CA PRO A 68 -7.32 11.68 -0.96
C PRO A 68 -7.46 10.54 -1.99
N PHE A 69 -7.06 9.32 -1.63
CA PHE A 69 -7.22 8.18 -2.53
C PHE A 69 -8.66 7.72 -2.70
N PHE A 70 -9.47 7.71 -1.64
CA PHE A 70 -10.90 7.41 -1.77
C PHE A 70 -11.62 8.47 -2.61
N ASP A 71 -11.25 9.75 -2.46
CA ASP A 71 -11.78 10.84 -3.29
C ASP A 71 -11.37 10.64 -4.77
N PHE A 72 -10.12 10.25 -5.04
CA PHE A 72 -9.67 9.83 -6.38
C PHE A 72 -10.49 8.65 -6.94
N LEU A 73 -10.66 7.57 -6.17
CA LEU A 73 -11.44 6.40 -6.59
C LEU A 73 -12.92 6.73 -6.83
N SER A 74 -13.46 7.75 -6.17
CA SER A 74 -14.85 8.18 -6.38
C SER A 74 -15.13 8.59 -7.84
N GLY A 75 -14.12 9.12 -8.54
CA GLY A 75 -14.19 9.42 -9.99
C GLY A 75 -14.31 8.17 -10.87
N TRP A 76 -13.96 7.00 -10.32
CA TRP A 76 -14.00 5.69 -10.98
C TRP A 76 -15.23 4.86 -10.61
N ARG A 77 -16.25 5.45 -10.00
CA ARG A 77 -17.50 4.75 -9.60
C ARG A 77 -18.23 4.02 -10.73
N HIS A 78 -17.99 4.40 -11.98
CA HIS A 78 -18.54 3.72 -13.16
C HIS A 78 -17.87 2.36 -13.42
N VAL A 79 -16.69 2.10 -12.87
CA VAL A 79 -15.99 0.82 -12.97
C VAL A 79 -16.59 -0.18 -11.98
N PRO A 80 -16.86 -1.43 -12.38
CA PRO A 80 -17.35 -2.47 -11.48
C PRO A 80 -16.47 -2.62 -10.22
N ASP A 81 -17.10 -3.02 -9.11
CA ASP A 81 -16.50 -3.21 -7.77
C ASP A 81 -16.04 -1.93 -7.05
N VAL A 82 -15.68 -0.86 -7.76
CA VAL A 82 -15.31 0.43 -7.16
C VAL A 82 -16.42 1.00 -6.27
N PRO A 83 -17.68 1.16 -6.72
CA PRO A 83 -18.72 1.71 -5.86
C PRO A 83 -18.98 0.83 -4.64
N ARG A 84 -18.98 -0.51 -4.79
CA ARG A 84 -19.14 -1.44 -3.66
C ARG A 84 -18.01 -1.29 -2.63
N PHE A 85 -16.77 -1.17 -3.09
CA PHE A 85 -15.61 -0.97 -2.21
C PHE A 85 -15.71 0.36 -1.47
N LEU A 86 -16.05 1.44 -2.17
CA LEU A 86 -16.24 2.77 -1.56
C LEU A 86 -17.37 2.74 -0.52
N ASP A 87 -18.56 2.24 -0.88
CA ASP A 87 -19.73 2.25 -0.02
C ASP A 87 -19.51 1.41 1.25
N ALA A 88 -18.82 0.28 1.13
CA ALA A 88 -18.52 -0.59 2.27
C ALA A 88 -17.49 -0.01 3.23
N HIS A 89 -16.62 0.90 2.79
CA HIS A 89 -15.40 1.23 3.51
C HIS A 89 -15.12 2.72 3.72
N TYR A 90 -15.87 3.62 3.10
CA TYR A 90 -15.64 5.07 3.21
C TYR A 90 -15.71 5.58 4.66
N HIS A 91 -16.50 4.92 5.51
CA HIS A 91 -16.61 5.26 6.93
C HIS A 91 -15.29 5.12 7.70
N PHE A 92 -14.33 4.30 7.23
CA PHE A 92 -13.00 4.18 7.84
C PHE A 92 -12.07 5.35 7.51
N VAL A 93 -12.36 6.13 6.46
CA VAL A 93 -11.54 7.26 6.01
C VAL A 93 -12.20 8.62 6.28
N GLN A 94 -13.45 8.63 6.75
CA GLN A 94 -14.13 9.85 7.13
C GLN A 94 -13.54 10.40 8.44
N PRO A 95 -13.33 11.72 8.53
CA PRO A 95 -13.00 12.35 9.79
C PRO A 95 -14.21 12.23 10.74
N SER A 96 -14.09 11.43 11.80
CA SER A 96 -15.09 11.34 12.87
C SER A 96 -14.54 11.94 14.18
N PRO A 97 -15.38 12.59 15.00
CA PRO A 97 -15.00 12.98 16.35
C PRO A 97 -14.65 11.72 17.15
N GLY A 98 -13.39 11.57 17.57
CA GLY A 98 -12.89 10.36 18.22
C GLY A 98 -12.35 9.30 17.27
N ALA A 99 -12.18 9.60 15.96
CA ALA A 99 -11.40 8.77 15.05
C ALA A 99 -10.03 8.51 15.68
N MET A 100 -9.67 7.23 15.84
CA MET A 100 -8.36 6.88 16.39
C MET A 100 -7.29 7.46 15.46
N PRO A 101 -6.38 8.32 15.96
CA PRO A 101 -5.33 8.95 15.14
C PRO A 101 -4.37 7.93 14.50
N GLU A 102 -4.45 6.67 14.91
CA GLU A 102 -3.62 5.56 14.45
C GLU A 102 -4.15 4.90 13.16
N ALA A 103 -5.43 5.07 12.80
CA ALA A 103 -6.02 4.45 11.62
C ALA A 103 -5.49 5.08 10.31
N ARG A 104 -4.33 4.62 9.84
CA ARG A 104 -3.79 4.94 8.52
C ARG A 104 -4.26 3.92 7.49
N VAL A 105 -4.98 4.40 6.50
CA VAL A 105 -5.49 3.61 5.39
C VAL A 105 -4.48 3.63 4.24
N ASN A 106 -3.88 2.47 4.00
CA ASN A 106 -2.91 2.27 2.93
C ASN A 106 -3.61 1.69 1.71
N VAL A 107 -3.00 1.81 0.54
CA VAL A 107 -3.54 1.40 -0.76
C VAL A 107 -2.43 0.71 -1.51
N TRP A 108 -2.71 -0.48 -2.03
CA TRP A 108 -1.70 -1.38 -2.50
C TRP A 108 -1.55 -1.26 -4.01
N ILE A 109 -0.30 -1.27 -4.47
CA ILE A 109 0.06 -1.37 -5.88
C ILE A 109 0.83 -2.67 -5.99
N GLY A 110 0.17 -3.68 -6.53
CA GLY A 110 0.82 -4.96 -6.79
C GLY A 110 1.21 -5.11 -8.25
N TRP A 111 2.50 -5.42 -8.51
CA TRP A 111 2.90 -6.60 -9.28
C TRP A 111 4.38 -7.02 -9.04
N PRO A 112 4.69 -8.34 -8.91
CA PRO A 112 5.95 -8.95 -9.33
C PRO A 112 5.76 -9.76 -10.63
N ASP A 113 5.66 -9.10 -11.79
CA ASP A 113 5.80 -9.76 -13.12
C ASP A 113 7.07 -9.24 -13.82
N GLY A 114 7.86 -8.42 -13.13
CA GLY A 114 9.25 -8.14 -13.46
C GLY A 114 10.14 -8.87 -12.46
N ALA A 115 11.33 -9.29 -12.92
CA ALA A 115 12.40 -9.79 -12.06
C ALA A 115 12.51 -8.91 -10.80
N ASP A 116 12.75 -9.55 -9.65
CA ASP A 116 13.00 -8.92 -8.36
C ASP A 116 13.56 -7.50 -8.54
N PRO A 117 12.87 -6.43 -8.09
CA PRO A 117 13.53 -5.15 -8.01
C PRO A 117 14.64 -5.35 -7.00
N VAL A 118 15.84 -5.53 -7.55
CA VAL A 118 17.16 -5.62 -6.94
C VAL A 118 17.11 -5.48 -5.43
N ALA A 119 17.56 -6.51 -4.71
CA ALA A 119 17.94 -6.41 -3.32
C ALA A 119 18.75 -5.11 -3.09
N VAL A 120 18.07 -4.03 -2.68
CA VAL A 120 18.73 -2.82 -2.17
C VAL A 120 19.15 -3.18 -0.77
N GLY A 121 20.29 -3.86 -0.74
CA GLY A 121 20.77 -4.61 0.40
C GLY A 121 21.79 -5.64 -0.06
N SER A 122 22.68 -5.28 -0.98
CA SER A 122 24.03 -5.84 -0.89
C SER A 122 24.50 -5.53 0.51
N ALA A 123 24.45 -6.54 1.39
CA ALA A 123 25.16 -6.48 2.65
C ALA A 123 26.58 -5.98 2.32
N PRO A 124 27.12 -4.99 3.05
CA PRO A 124 28.56 -4.76 2.96
C PRO A 124 29.23 -6.12 3.21
N PRO A 125 30.29 -6.46 2.46
CA PRO A 125 31.04 -7.68 2.71
C PRO A 125 31.29 -7.76 4.22
N LYS A 126 30.87 -8.86 4.83
CA LYS A 126 31.37 -9.21 6.16
C LYS A 126 32.87 -9.30 6.00
N ASP A 127 33.56 -8.30 6.51
CA ASP A 127 34.84 -8.33 7.19
C ASP A 127 35.40 -6.89 7.15
N ASP A 128 35.18 -6.13 8.22
CA ASP A 128 36.25 -5.64 9.10
C ASP A 128 35.69 -4.61 10.11
N TYR A 129 35.06 -5.09 11.19
CA TYR A 129 34.67 -4.24 12.33
C TYR A 129 35.84 -4.03 13.32
N THR A 130 37.07 -4.35 12.94
CA THR A 130 38.24 -4.31 13.83
C THR A 130 39.09 -3.03 13.68
N ALA A 131 38.76 -2.12 12.76
CA ALA A 131 39.59 -0.94 12.48
C ALA A 131 39.04 0.41 12.98
N LEU A 132 37.93 0.43 13.73
CA LEU A 132 37.33 1.69 14.23
C LEU A 132 37.33 1.83 15.77
N VAL A 133 38.06 0.97 16.47
CA VAL A 133 38.39 1.16 17.90
C VAL A 133 39.88 0.86 18.11
N ALA A 134 40.72 1.82 17.73
CA ALA A 134 42.10 1.96 18.20
C ALA A 134 42.50 3.45 18.15
#